data_AF-A0A645GRU1-F1
#
_entry.id   AF-A0A645GRU1-F1
#
_cell.length_a   1.000
_cell.length_b   1.000
_cell.length_c   1.000
_cell.angle_alpha   90.00
_cell.angle_beta   90.00
_cell.angle_gamma   90.00
#
_symmetry.space_group_name_H-M   'P 1'
#
loop_
_entity.id
_entity.type
_entity.pdbx_description
1 polymer ?
#
loop_
_entity_poly.entity_id
_entity_poly.type
_entity_poly.pdbx_seq_one_letter_code
_entity_poly.pdbx_strand_id
1 'polypeptide(L)'
;MFDDSNVIQGYVNKGYMIEGATIADLAKAMEIDEATLTATIDNWVAMVKAGTDKDFGRDDLATVKYDLSTAPYYAVKIAPGVHHTMGGVEINEKTEVINADGNVIPGLFAAGEVTGGVHGGNRLGGNAVADIIVFGRIAGQTAADYIAE
;
A
#
# COMPACT_ATOMS: atom_id res chain seq x y z
N MET A 1 -14.51 7.60 8.67
CA MET A 1 -13.38 7.36 7.73
C MET A 1 -13.33 8.38 6.60
N PHE A 2 -14.41 8.56 5.83
CA PHE A 2 -14.45 9.58 4.76
C PHE A 2 -14.29 11.01 5.32
N ASP A 3 -15.14 11.38 6.29
CA ASP A 3 -15.12 12.72 6.91
C ASP A 3 -13.83 13.00 7.69
N ASP A 4 -13.16 11.96 8.17
CA ASP A 4 -11.97 12.08 9.02
C ASP A 4 -10.66 12.08 8.24
N SER A 5 -10.69 11.94 6.90
CA SER A 5 -9.49 11.74 6.09
C SER A 5 -9.30 12.84 5.03
N ASN A 6 -8.36 13.74 5.30
CA ASN A 6 -7.91 14.76 4.34
C ASN A 6 -7.41 14.17 3.02
N VAL A 7 -6.91 12.92 3.03
CA VAL A 7 -6.46 12.23 1.82
C VAL A 7 -7.65 11.85 0.94
N ILE A 8 -8.68 11.24 1.53
CA ILE A 8 -9.90 10.83 0.82
C ILE A 8 -10.64 12.06 0.28
N GLN A 9 -10.82 13.10 1.11
CA GLN A 9 -11.39 14.37 0.68
C GLN A 9 -10.58 15.01 -0.45
N GLY A 10 -9.25 14.91 -0.38
CA GLY A 10 -8.36 15.38 -1.44
C GLY A 10 -8.60 14.70 -2.78
N TYR A 11 -8.93 13.40 -2.81
CA TYR A 11 -9.28 12.69 -4.04
C TYR A 11 -10.63 13.15 -4.61
N VAL A 12 -11.62 13.37 -3.75
CA VAL A 12 -12.93 13.93 -4.16
C VAL A 12 -12.76 15.32 -4.75
N ASN A 13 -12.04 16.21 -4.05
CA ASN A 13 -11.80 17.58 -4.49
C ASN A 13 -11.02 17.67 -5.81
N LYS A 14 -10.20 16.66 -6.11
CA LYS A 14 -9.46 16.54 -7.39
C LYS A 14 -10.31 15.93 -8.51
N GLY A 15 -11.54 15.50 -8.23
CA GLY A 15 -12.42 14.86 -9.20
C GLY A 15 -12.00 13.43 -9.55
N TYR A 16 -11.26 12.75 -8.67
CA TYR A 16 -10.83 11.35 -8.89
C TYR A 16 -11.86 10.33 -8.44
N MET A 17 -12.90 10.76 -7.71
CA MET A 17 -13.99 9.91 -7.25
C MET A 17 -15.28 10.25 -7.98
N ILE A 18 -16.09 9.22 -8.23
CA ILE A 18 -17.48 9.32 -8.65
C ILE A 18 -18.34 9.14 -7.39
N GLU A 19 -19.32 10.02 -7.19
CA GLU A 19 -20.26 9.95 -6.08
C GLU A 19 -21.66 9.56 -6.57
N GLY A 20 -22.35 8.72 -5.82
CA GLY A 20 -23.75 8.37 -6.04
C GLY A 20 -24.54 8.45 -4.73
N ALA A 21 -25.67 9.17 -4.73
CA ALA A 21 -26.58 9.22 -3.59
C ALA A 21 -27.28 7.87 -3.35
N THR A 22 -27.36 7.04 -4.39
CA THR A 22 -27.86 5.66 -4.36
C THR A 22 -26.95 4.74 -5.16
N ILE A 23 -27.10 3.42 -5.00
CA ILE A 23 -26.40 2.43 -5.82
C ILE A 23 -26.75 2.59 -7.30
N ALA A 24 -28.00 2.92 -7.62
CA ALA A 24 -28.46 3.20 -8.99
C ALA A 24 -27.74 4.41 -9.60
N ASP A 25 -27.63 5.51 -8.85
CA ASP A 25 -26.91 6.71 -9.29
C ASP A 25 -25.43 6.40 -9.54
N LEU A 26 -24.80 5.62 -8.66
CA LEU A 26 -23.40 5.22 -8.79
C LEU A 26 -23.19 4.31 -10.01
N ALA A 27 -24.03 3.29 -10.19
CA ALA A 27 -23.95 2.37 -11.31
C ALA A 27 -24.06 3.10 -12.66
N LYS A 28 -25.02 4.03 -12.75
CA LYS A 28 -25.20 4.89 -13.93
C LYS A 28 -23.96 5.74 -14.19
N ALA A 29 -23.41 6.38 -13.17
CA ALA A 29 -22.24 7.24 -13.31
C ALA A 29 -20.95 6.46 -13.66
N MET A 30 -20.87 5.19 -13.25
CA MET A 30 -19.80 4.27 -13.59
C MET A 30 -20.00 3.55 -14.94
N GLU A 31 -21.18 3.69 -15.56
CA GLU A 31 -21.59 2.97 -16.77
C GLU A 31 -21.57 1.43 -16.61
N ILE A 32 -22.06 0.93 -15.47
CA ILE A 32 -22.17 -0.51 -15.16
C ILE A 32 -23.61 -0.94 -14.85
N ASP A 33 -23.86 -2.24 -14.83
CA ASP A 33 -25.17 -2.81 -14.54
C ASP A 33 -25.58 -2.61 -13.07
N GLU A 34 -26.71 -1.94 -12.86
CA GLU A 34 -27.25 -1.60 -11.54
C GLU A 34 -27.62 -2.85 -10.73
N ALA A 35 -28.28 -3.83 -11.36
CA ALA A 35 -28.75 -5.03 -10.68
C ALA A 35 -27.56 -5.85 -10.15
N THR A 36 -26.51 -5.97 -10.96
CA THR A 36 -25.26 -6.64 -10.59
C THR A 36 -24.54 -5.92 -9.45
N LEU A 37 -24.42 -4.59 -9.51
CA LEU A 37 -23.79 -3.84 -8.43
C LEU A 37 -24.57 -3.97 -7.12
N THR A 38 -25.90 -3.87 -7.19
CA THR A 38 -26.79 -4.01 -6.02
C THR A 38 -26.62 -5.38 -5.37
N ALA A 39 -26.70 -6.46 -6.15
CA ALA A 39 -26.52 -7.81 -5.65
C ALA A 39 -25.12 -8.03 -5.03
N THR A 40 -24.10 -7.38 -5.60
CA THR A 40 -22.72 -7.45 -5.08
C THR A 40 -22.62 -6.77 -3.71
N ILE A 41 -23.18 -5.57 -3.56
CA ILE A 41 -23.18 -4.84 -2.29
C ILE A 41 -24.01 -5.58 -1.24
N ASP A 42 -25.19 -6.10 -1.58
CA ASP A 42 -26.03 -6.87 -0.66
C ASP A 42 -25.31 -8.12 -0.14
N ASN A 43 -24.64 -8.85 -1.02
CA ASN A 43 -23.87 -10.02 -0.63
C ASN A 43 -22.65 -9.63 0.22
N TRP A 44 -21.97 -8.53 -0.08
CA TRP A 44 -20.90 -7.98 0.77
C TRP A 44 -21.40 -7.64 2.18
N VAL A 45 -22.50 -6.91 2.31
CA VAL A 45 -23.12 -6.57 3.61
C VAL A 45 -23.45 -7.84 4.40
N ALA A 46 -24.00 -8.86 3.74
CA ALA A 46 -24.30 -10.15 4.38
C ALA A 46 -23.03 -10.87 4.87
N MET A 47 -21.95 -10.88 4.09
CA MET A 47 -20.68 -11.48 4.46
C MET A 47 -20.00 -10.75 5.63
N VAL A 48 -19.99 -9.41 5.61
CA VAL A 48 -19.46 -8.61 6.72
C VAL A 48 -20.21 -8.92 8.01
N LYS A 49 -21.55 -8.99 7.96
CA LYS A 49 -22.38 -9.38 9.12
C LYS A 49 -22.07 -10.79 9.63
N ALA A 50 -21.81 -11.73 8.73
CA ALA A 50 -21.42 -13.10 9.08
C ALA A 50 -19.96 -13.21 9.56
N GLY A 51 -19.13 -12.19 9.28
CA GLY A 51 -17.70 -12.18 9.59
C GLY A 51 -16.87 -13.17 8.77
N THR A 52 -17.39 -13.66 7.64
CA THR A 52 -16.73 -14.67 6.80
C THR A 52 -16.96 -14.38 5.32
N ASP A 53 -15.89 -14.37 4.53
CA ASP A 53 -15.94 -14.25 3.07
C ASP A 53 -15.89 -15.64 2.44
N LYS A 54 -17.05 -16.08 1.95
CA LYS A 54 -17.21 -17.38 1.29
C LYS A 54 -16.85 -17.36 -0.20
N ASP A 55 -16.73 -16.17 -0.79
CA ASP A 55 -16.58 -16.03 -2.25
C ASP A 55 -15.10 -15.90 -2.62
N PHE A 56 -14.31 -15.17 -1.84
CA PHE A 56 -12.90 -14.89 -2.16
C PHE A 56 -11.91 -15.16 -1.02
N GLY A 57 -12.38 -15.57 0.17
CA GLY A 57 -11.52 -15.98 1.28
C GLY A 57 -10.79 -14.83 1.98
N ARG A 58 -11.36 -13.64 2.03
CA ARG A 58 -10.83 -12.53 2.83
C ARG A 58 -10.95 -12.81 4.34
N ASP A 59 -9.81 -12.95 5.02
CA ASP A 59 -9.72 -13.41 6.41
C ASP A 59 -10.04 -12.36 7.48
N ASP A 60 -10.01 -11.06 7.16
CA ASP A 60 -10.16 -9.95 8.12
C ASP A 60 -11.59 -9.38 8.21
N LEU A 61 -12.58 -10.06 7.63
CA LEU A 61 -13.97 -9.56 7.56
C LEU A 61 -14.56 -9.21 8.92
N ALA A 62 -14.22 -9.97 9.96
CA ALA A 62 -14.67 -9.72 11.33
C ALA A 62 -14.18 -8.36 11.90
N THR A 63 -13.17 -7.74 11.29
CA THR A 63 -12.60 -6.45 11.72
C THR A 63 -13.07 -5.27 10.87
N VAL A 64 -13.84 -5.53 9.81
CA VAL A 64 -14.37 -4.50 8.92
C VAL A 64 -15.37 -3.63 9.69
N LYS A 65 -15.13 -2.31 9.69
CA LYS A 65 -15.97 -1.34 10.40
C LYS A 65 -17.12 -0.77 9.57
N TYR A 66 -17.02 -0.87 8.24
CA TYR A 66 -17.97 -0.27 7.30
C TYR A 66 -18.40 -1.35 6.30
N ASP A 67 -19.67 -1.72 6.36
CA ASP A 67 -20.27 -2.76 5.53
C ASP A 67 -20.79 -2.24 4.18
N LEU A 68 -20.63 -0.94 3.90
CA LEU A 68 -21.16 -0.26 2.71
C LEU A 68 -22.68 -0.25 2.61
N SER A 69 -23.42 -0.38 3.72
CA SER A 69 -24.89 -0.29 3.73
C SER A 69 -25.44 1.14 3.67
N THR A 70 -24.59 2.15 3.86
CA THR A 70 -25.00 3.56 4.04
C THR A 70 -24.44 4.46 2.95
N ALA A 71 -25.31 5.25 2.31
CA ALA A 71 -24.98 6.28 1.34
C ALA A 71 -24.35 7.53 2.01
N PRO A 72 -23.66 8.42 1.26
CA PRO A 72 -23.37 8.34 -0.17
C PRO A 72 -22.34 7.28 -0.52
N TYR A 73 -22.41 6.78 -1.74
CA TYR A 73 -21.47 5.80 -2.28
C TYR A 73 -20.42 6.48 -3.13
N TYR A 74 -19.21 5.94 -3.11
CA TYR A 74 -18.07 6.45 -3.87
C TYR A 74 -17.43 5.34 -4.66
N ALA A 75 -17.00 5.66 -5.89
CA ALA A 75 -16.23 4.77 -6.74
C ALA A 75 -14.99 5.47 -7.28
N VAL A 76 -13.91 4.71 -7.45
CA VAL A 76 -12.66 5.17 -8.06
C VAL A 76 -12.23 4.14 -9.08
N LYS A 77 -11.96 4.58 -10.31
CA LYS A 77 -11.39 3.71 -11.34
C LYS A 77 -9.90 3.52 -11.08
N ILE A 78 -9.48 2.29 -10.88
CA ILE A 78 -8.09 1.93 -10.57
C ILE A 78 -7.49 1.00 -11.64
N ALA A 79 -6.17 1.00 -11.75
CA ALA A 79 -5.39 0.06 -12.55
C ALA A 79 -4.02 -0.17 -11.90
N PRO A 80 -3.33 -1.30 -12.15
CA PRO A 80 -1.97 -1.51 -11.68
C PRO A 80 -0.99 -0.50 -12.28
N GLY A 81 -0.02 -0.08 -11.49
CA GLY A 81 1.10 0.75 -11.92
C GLY A 81 2.42 0.23 -11.34
N VAL A 82 3.53 0.47 -12.04
CA VAL A 82 4.86 0.19 -11.50
C VAL A 82 5.04 1.01 -10.22
N HIS A 83 5.44 0.36 -9.14
CA HIS A 83 5.39 0.96 -7.81
C HIS A 83 6.74 1.01 -7.08
N HIS A 84 7.49 -0.09 -7.08
CA HIS A 84 8.70 -0.23 -6.27
C HIS A 84 9.63 -1.29 -6.85
N THR A 85 10.95 -1.09 -6.73
CA THR A 85 11.96 -2.07 -7.15
C THR A 85 12.65 -2.70 -5.94
N MET A 86 12.40 -3.99 -5.68
CA MET A 86 12.94 -4.68 -4.50
C MET A 86 14.43 -5.08 -4.61
N GLY A 87 14.98 -5.10 -5.82
CA GLY A 87 16.41 -5.34 -6.05
C GLY A 87 17.21 -4.05 -5.98
N GLY A 88 18.54 -4.15 -5.93
CA GLY A 88 19.40 -2.99 -5.82
C GLY A 88 20.82 -3.38 -5.46
N VAL A 89 21.60 -2.42 -4.97
CA VAL A 89 22.96 -2.66 -4.48
C VAL A 89 22.94 -3.55 -3.25
N GLU A 90 23.84 -4.52 -3.18
CA GLU A 90 23.97 -5.39 -2.00
C GLU A 90 24.64 -4.63 -0.86
N ILE A 91 24.08 -4.75 0.34
CA ILE A 91 24.62 -4.17 1.56
C ILE A 91 24.65 -5.21 2.67
N ASN A 92 25.56 -5.06 3.62
CA ASN A 92 25.51 -5.80 4.88
C ASN A 92 24.63 -5.07 5.92
N GLU A 93 24.52 -5.63 7.13
CA GLU A 93 23.71 -5.05 8.23
C GLU A 93 24.21 -3.68 8.71
N LYS A 94 25.46 -3.31 8.38
CA LYS A 94 26.04 -1.99 8.64
C LYS A 94 25.88 -1.03 7.47
N THR A 95 25.09 -1.40 6.45
CA THR A 95 24.85 -0.62 5.22
C THR A 95 26.08 -0.38 4.34
N GLU A 96 27.15 -1.14 4.55
CA GLU A 96 28.35 -1.11 3.70
C GLU A 96 28.05 -1.83 2.38
N VAL A 97 28.39 -1.20 1.26
CA VAL A 97 28.14 -1.78 -0.07
C VAL A 97 29.09 -2.95 -0.33
N ILE A 98 28.53 -4.05 -0.83
CA ILE A 98 29.24 -5.28 -1.18
C ILE A 98 29.44 -5.33 -2.70
N ASN A 99 30.67 -5.62 -3.12
CA ASN A 99 31.02 -5.78 -4.52
C ASN A 99 30.70 -7.20 -5.05
N ALA A 100 30.90 -7.43 -6.34
CA ALA A 100 30.63 -8.72 -6.98
C ALA A 100 31.48 -9.90 -6.45
N ASP A 101 32.61 -9.62 -5.79
CA ASP A 101 33.47 -10.62 -5.16
C ASP A 101 33.07 -10.92 -3.69
N GLY A 102 31.99 -10.31 -3.20
CA GLY A 102 31.53 -10.45 -1.81
C GLY A 102 32.30 -9.61 -0.79
N ASN A 103 33.10 -8.64 -1.25
CA ASN A 103 33.91 -7.78 -0.38
C ASN A 103 33.25 -6.42 -0.17
N VAL A 104 33.41 -5.87 1.04
CA VAL A 104 33.04 -4.49 1.35
C VAL A 104 33.86 -3.52 0.50
N ILE A 105 33.18 -2.51 -0.09
CA ILE A 105 33.82 -1.36 -0.72
C ILE A 105 34.04 -0.28 0.36
N PRO A 106 35.29 0.01 0.77
CA PRO A 106 35.55 0.93 1.88
C PRO A 106 35.00 2.33 1.61
N GLY A 107 34.28 2.89 2.59
CA GLY A 107 33.72 4.24 2.52
C GLY A 107 32.48 4.39 1.64
N LEU A 108 31.93 3.30 1.08
CA LEU A 108 30.70 3.33 0.30
C LEU A 108 29.53 2.69 1.07
N PHE A 109 28.50 3.49 1.33
CA PHE A 109 27.30 3.10 2.05
C PHE A 109 26.04 3.35 1.22
N ALA A 110 25.00 2.54 1.42
CA ALA A 110 23.72 2.71 0.74
C ALA A 110 22.54 2.33 1.66
N ALA A 111 21.41 3.02 1.49
CA ALA A 111 20.20 2.79 2.27
C ALA A 111 18.94 3.14 1.48
N GLY A 112 17.82 2.49 1.83
CA GLY A 112 16.52 2.68 1.19
C GLY A 112 16.38 1.92 -0.13
N GLU A 113 15.41 2.31 -0.96
CA GLU A 113 14.99 1.57 -2.17
C GLU A 113 16.09 1.33 -3.22
N VAL A 114 17.25 2.00 -3.12
CA VAL A 114 18.41 1.71 -3.97
C VAL A 114 19.07 0.36 -3.64
N THR A 115 18.80 -0.22 -2.46
CA THR A 115 19.41 -1.46 -1.97
C THR A 115 18.58 -2.69 -2.32
N GLY A 116 19.26 -3.83 -2.42
CA GLY A 116 18.63 -5.15 -2.61
C GLY A 116 18.63 -5.98 -1.34
N GLY A 117 17.81 -7.04 -1.33
CA GLY A 117 17.81 -8.07 -0.28
C GLY A 117 16.73 -7.88 0.79
N VAL A 118 16.53 -6.66 1.31
CA VAL A 118 15.60 -6.37 2.41
C VAL A 118 14.18 -6.88 2.16
N HIS A 119 13.69 -6.73 0.92
CA HIS A 119 12.30 -7.03 0.56
C HIS A 119 12.12 -8.32 -0.26
N GLY A 120 13.22 -9.02 -0.60
CA GLY A 120 13.19 -10.25 -1.39
C GLY A 120 12.36 -10.15 -2.68
N GLY A 121 11.50 -11.15 -2.92
CA GLY A 121 10.65 -11.20 -4.11
C GLY A 121 9.40 -10.31 -4.06
N ASN A 122 8.99 -9.83 -2.87
CA ASN A 122 7.80 -8.99 -2.72
C ASN A 122 7.86 -8.18 -1.42
N ARG A 123 7.76 -6.85 -1.54
CA ARG A 123 7.71 -5.95 -0.39
C ARG A 123 6.32 -5.92 0.26
N LEU A 124 6.27 -6.01 1.58
CA LEU A 124 5.04 -5.77 2.35
C LEU A 124 4.69 -4.27 2.45
N GLY A 125 3.39 -3.96 2.47
CA GLY A 125 2.90 -2.60 2.66
C GLY A 125 3.43 -1.98 3.95
N GLY A 126 3.92 -0.74 3.88
CA GLY A 126 4.52 -0.03 5.02
C GLY A 126 6.03 -0.27 5.23
N ASN A 127 6.58 -1.39 4.77
CA ASN A 127 7.99 -1.72 5.04
C ASN A 127 9.01 -0.76 4.42
N ALA A 128 8.71 -0.13 3.28
CA ALA A 128 9.65 0.81 2.65
C ALA A 128 9.95 2.03 3.54
N VAL A 129 8.94 2.54 4.27
CA VAL A 129 9.12 3.67 5.18
C VAL A 129 9.96 3.24 6.39
N ALA A 130 9.72 2.05 6.92
CA ALA A 130 10.53 1.50 8.01
C ALA A 130 11.99 1.31 7.57
N ASP A 131 12.21 0.73 6.39
CA ASP A 131 13.51 0.52 5.76
C ASP A 131 14.30 1.83 5.64
N ILE A 132 13.76 2.84 4.95
CA ILE A 132 14.52 4.07 4.68
C ILE A 132 14.91 4.81 5.98
N ILE A 133 14.08 4.73 7.02
CA ILE A 133 14.36 5.37 8.32
C ILE A 133 15.42 4.58 9.09
N VAL A 134 15.29 3.25 9.15
CA VAL A 134 16.21 2.39 9.89
C VAL A 134 17.57 2.32 9.21
N PHE A 135 17.63 1.90 7.96
CA PHE A 135 18.89 1.77 7.23
C PHE A 135 19.49 3.13 6.90
N GLY A 136 18.69 4.17 6.67
CA GLY A 136 19.22 5.54 6.52
C GLY A 136 19.94 6.02 7.79
N ARG A 137 19.39 5.73 8.97
CA ARG A 137 20.04 6.04 10.25
C ARG A 137 21.32 5.24 10.46
N ILE A 138 21.32 3.94 10.15
CA ILE A 138 22.50 3.08 10.27
C ILE A 138 23.60 3.59 9.35
N ALA A 139 23.29 3.87 8.08
CA ALA A 139 24.24 4.40 7.11
C ALA A 139 24.87 5.72 7.57
N GLY A 140 24.08 6.65 8.11
CA GLY A 140 24.61 7.89 8.66
C GLY A 140 25.60 7.67 9.81
N GLN A 141 25.28 6.76 10.75
CA GLN A 141 26.16 6.46 11.87
C GLN A 141 27.44 5.75 11.42
N THR A 142 27.32 4.72 10.60
CA THR A 142 28.48 3.93 10.15
C THR A 142 29.41 4.77 9.27
N ALA A 143 28.86 5.63 8.40
CA ALA A 143 29.68 6.55 7.63
C ALA A 143 30.42 7.58 8.50
N ALA A 144 29.80 8.06 9.59
CA ALA A 144 30.45 8.97 10.53
C ALA A 144 31.58 8.27 11.30
N ASP A 145 31.33 7.05 11.78
CA ASP A 145 32.32 6.25 12.51
C ASP A 145 33.54 5.93 11.61
N TYR A 146 33.31 5.60 10.33
CA TYR A 146 34.37 5.31 9.36
C TYR A 146 35.38 6.45 9.16
N ILE A 147 34.97 7.71 9.31
CA ILE A 147 35.85 8.88 9.15
C ILE A 147 36.53 9.28 10.48
N ALA A 148 35.97 8.83 11.61
CA ALA A 148 36.51 9.15 12.93
C ALA A 148 37.69 8.25 13.34
N GLU A 149 37.90 7.13 12.64
CA GLU A 149 39.07 6.24 12.75
C GLU A 149 40.28 6.76 11.96
#